data_AF-A0A6L6F0S1-F1
#
_entry.id   AF-A0A6L6F0S1-F1
#
_cell.length_a   1.000
_cell.length_b   1.000
_cell.length_c   1.000
_cell.angle_alpha   90.00
_cell.angle_beta   90.00
_cell.angle_gamma   90.00
#
_symmetry.space_group_name_H-M   'P 1'
#
loop_
_entity.id
_entity.type
_entity.pdbx_description
1 polymer ?
#
loop_
_entity_poly.entity_id
_entity_poly.type
_entity_poly.pdbx_seq_one_letter_code
_entity_poly.pdbx_strand_id
1 'polypeptide(L)'
;MTKTIYNPDDPRGISSGELELEDRASLRRVAGFSTELEDISEAEYRQVQLEKVVLAGVWTQGTLEQAERSMRELAALAETAGSEVLDSIVQRKDHPDPSTYLGSGKVQELREIVVASKADTVIVDGELSPGQLRKLEDI
;
A
#
# COMPACT_ATOMS: atom_id res chain seq x y z
N MET A 1 -56.68 -45.76 48.85
CA MET A 1 -57.90 -45.09 48.33
C MET A 1 -58.05 -43.76 49.02
N THR A 2 -57.92 -42.65 48.28
CA THR A 2 -58.48 -41.28 48.48
C THR A 2 -57.66 -40.31 47.60
N LYS A 3 -57.98 -40.18 46.30
CA LYS A 3 -58.93 -39.26 45.65
C LYS A 3 -58.44 -37.79 45.64
N THR A 4 -57.88 -37.39 44.50
CA THR A 4 -57.63 -36.01 44.08
C THR A 4 -58.92 -35.21 44.10
N ILE A 5 -58.89 -34.01 44.69
CA ILE A 5 -59.97 -33.03 44.58
C ILE A 5 -59.47 -31.92 43.64
N TYR A 6 -60.08 -31.84 42.47
CA TYR A 6 -59.96 -30.73 41.52
C TYR A 6 -60.97 -29.65 41.93
N ASN A 7 -60.50 -28.41 42.12
CA ASN A 7 -61.34 -27.26 42.42
C ASN A 7 -61.52 -26.44 41.13
N PRO A 8 -62.74 -26.35 40.56
CA PRO A 8 -62.97 -25.74 39.25
C PRO A 8 -63.04 -24.19 39.24
N ASP A 9 -62.85 -23.50 40.38
CA ASP A 9 -63.03 -22.04 40.50
C ASP A 9 -61.75 -21.25 40.84
N ASP A 10 -60.55 -21.68 40.42
CA ASP A 10 -59.35 -20.81 40.51
C ASP A 10 -59.12 -20.04 39.20
N PRO A 11 -59.39 -18.72 39.14
CA PRO A 11 -59.25 -17.92 37.93
C PRO A 11 -57.78 -17.51 37.63
N ARG A 12 -56.78 -18.06 38.34
CA ARG A 12 -55.35 -17.76 38.11
C ARG A 12 -54.54 -18.97 37.66
N GLY A 13 -55.19 -19.94 37.01
CA GLY A 13 -54.50 -21.01 36.31
C GLY A 13 -53.83 -20.50 35.03
N ILE A 14 -52.77 -19.70 35.16
CA ILE A 14 -51.84 -19.46 34.04
C ILE A 14 -51.35 -20.84 33.62
N SER A 15 -51.73 -21.26 32.42
CA SER A 15 -51.29 -22.52 31.84
C SER A 15 -49.77 -22.49 31.73
N SER A 16 -49.10 -23.56 32.15
CA SER A 16 -47.64 -23.71 32.00
C SER A 16 -47.19 -23.54 30.55
N GLY A 17 -48.09 -23.72 29.57
CA GLY A 17 -47.83 -23.45 28.16
C GLY A 17 -47.82 -21.97 27.76
N GLU A 18 -48.53 -21.09 28.48
CA GLU A 18 -48.55 -19.65 28.17
C GLU A 18 -47.25 -18.96 28.63
N LEU A 19 -46.68 -19.40 29.76
CA LEU A 19 -45.37 -18.93 30.23
C LEU A 19 -44.22 -19.36 29.29
N GLU A 20 -44.29 -20.58 28.74
CA GLU A 20 -43.28 -21.07 27.77
C GLU A 20 -43.38 -20.37 26.39
N LEU A 21 -44.58 -19.94 25.99
CA LEU A 21 -44.80 -19.18 24.76
C LEU A 21 -44.26 -17.75 24.88
N GLU A 22 -44.41 -17.11 26.04
CA GLU A 22 -43.81 -15.80 26.33
C GLU A 22 -42.28 -15.84 26.37
N ASP A 23 -41.70 -16.87 27.00
CA ASP A 23 -40.25 -17.04 27.05
C ASP A 23 -39.65 -17.26 25.65
N ARG A 24 -40.33 -17.98 24.74
CA ARG A 24 -39.89 -18.15 23.35
C ARG A 24 -40.05 -16.87 22.51
N ALA A 25 -41.06 -16.05 22.79
CA ALA A 25 -41.25 -14.76 22.14
C ALA A 25 -40.26 -13.69 22.64
N SER A 26 -39.63 -13.90 23.80
CA SER A 26 -38.65 -13.00 24.42
C SER A 26 -37.24 -13.07 23.81
N LEU A 27 -37.01 -13.93 22.81
CA LEU A 27 -35.76 -13.94 22.03
C LEU A 27 -35.67 -12.67 21.17
N ARG A 28 -35.25 -11.60 21.83
CA ARG A 28 -34.85 -10.35 21.21
C ARG A 28 -33.65 -10.66 20.33
N ARG A 29 -33.81 -10.60 19.00
CA ARG A 29 -32.65 -10.61 18.10
C ARG A 29 -31.71 -9.50 18.54
N VAL A 30 -30.55 -9.87 19.06
CA VAL A 30 -29.43 -8.94 19.18
C VAL A 30 -28.99 -8.66 17.75
N ALA A 31 -29.36 -7.50 17.21
CA ALA A 31 -28.77 -6.99 15.99
C ALA A 31 -27.25 -6.88 16.26
N GLY A 32 -26.48 -7.74 15.61
CA GLY A 32 -25.04 -7.90 15.86
C GLY A 32 -24.52 -9.31 15.60
N PHE A 33 -25.38 -10.34 15.60
CA PHE A 33 -25.04 -11.67 15.11
C PHE A 33 -25.76 -11.92 13.77
N SER A 34 -25.40 -11.14 12.75
CA SER A 34 -25.62 -11.59 11.37
C SER A 34 -24.49 -12.58 11.07
N THR A 35 -24.82 -13.86 11.00
CA THR A 35 -24.04 -14.80 10.18
C THR A 35 -24.28 -14.44 8.71
N GLU A 36 -23.80 -13.28 8.30
CA GLU A 36 -23.45 -13.04 6.92
C GLU A 36 -22.09 -13.68 6.75
N LEU A 37 -22.08 -14.75 5.95
CA LEU A 37 -20.90 -15.36 5.38
C LEU A 37 -20.21 -14.34 4.45
N GLU A 38 -19.69 -13.27 5.03
CA GLU A 38 -18.71 -12.37 4.43
C GLU A 38 -17.43 -12.40 5.26
N ASP A 39 -17.04 -13.57 5.74
CA ASP A 39 -15.64 -13.85 6.07
C ASP A 39 -14.90 -14.12 4.74
N ILE A 40 -14.99 -13.15 3.83
CA ILE A 40 -14.16 -13.09 2.63
C ILE A 40 -12.83 -12.56 3.14
N SER A 41 -12.02 -13.46 3.71
CA SER A 41 -10.62 -13.29 4.07
C SER A 41 -10.15 -11.83 4.15
N GLU A 42 -9.91 -11.31 5.36
CA GLU A 42 -9.16 -10.06 5.62
C GLU A 42 -7.78 -9.98 4.93
N ALA A 43 -7.36 -11.02 4.21
CA ALA A 43 -6.45 -10.88 3.07
C ALA A 43 -7.09 -10.12 1.89
N GLU A 44 -7.78 -9.01 2.19
CA GLU A 44 -8.15 -7.98 1.23
C GLU A 44 -7.00 -7.79 0.25
N TYR A 45 -7.31 -7.78 -1.03
CA TYR A 45 -6.38 -7.53 -2.12
C TYR A 45 -5.49 -6.33 -1.80
N ARG A 46 -4.32 -6.58 -1.20
CA ARG A 46 -3.31 -5.56 -0.98
C ARG A 46 -2.83 -5.21 -2.38
N GLN A 47 -3.41 -4.16 -2.96
CA GLN A 47 -2.91 -3.61 -4.21
C GLN A 47 -1.45 -3.26 -3.94
N VAL A 48 -0.55 -3.91 -4.66
CA VAL A 48 0.87 -3.59 -4.59
C VAL A 48 0.99 -2.15 -5.10
N GLN A 49 1.26 -1.22 -4.20
CA GLN A 49 1.61 0.13 -4.59
C GLN A 49 3.03 0.05 -5.14
N LEU A 50 3.18 0.34 -6.43
CA LEU A 50 4.49 0.43 -7.06
C LEU A 50 5.22 1.64 -6.48
N GLU A 51 6.51 1.49 -6.22
CA GLU A 51 7.36 2.60 -5.81
C GLU A 51 7.60 3.51 -7.01
N LYS A 52 7.33 4.80 -6.89
CA LYS A 52 7.50 5.74 -8.00
C LYS A 52 8.94 6.21 -8.07
N VAL A 53 9.59 6.02 -9.21
CA VAL A 53 11.01 6.30 -9.36
C VAL A 53 11.32 7.26 -10.50
N VAL A 54 12.36 8.07 -10.31
CA VAL A 54 13.00 8.83 -11.38
C VAL A 54 14.42 8.31 -11.56
N LEU A 55 14.83 8.10 -12.80
CA LEU A 55 16.18 7.63 -13.10
C LEU A 55 17.12 8.79 -13.38
N ALA A 56 18.38 8.68 -12.96
CA ALA A 56 19.41 9.67 -13.22
C ALA A 56 20.70 9.01 -13.67
N GLY A 57 21.37 9.55 -14.70
CA GLY A 57 22.62 8.98 -15.20
C GLY A 57 23.62 10.03 -15.66
N VAL A 58 24.91 9.71 -15.54
CA VAL A 58 26.00 10.44 -16.19
C VAL A 58 26.71 9.49 -17.14
N TRP A 59 26.82 9.87 -18.42
CA TRP A 59 27.65 9.13 -19.37
C TRP A 59 28.91 9.92 -19.70
N THR A 60 30.06 9.25 -19.58
CA THR A 60 31.38 9.86 -19.78
C THR A 60 32.00 9.51 -21.13
N GLN A 61 31.58 8.40 -21.70
CA GLN A 61 32.13 7.85 -22.94
C GLN A 61 31.02 7.28 -23.81
N GLY A 62 31.35 6.98 -25.07
CA GLY A 62 30.42 6.41 -26.02
C GLY A 62 29.44 7.44 -26.60
N THR A 63 28.37 6.91 -27.21
CA THR A 63 27.33 7.69 -27.88
C THR A 63 26.13 7.93 -26.97
N LEU A 64 25.32 8.92 -27.32
CA LEU A 64 24.03 9.15 -26.64
C LEU A 64 23.14 7.91 -26.72
N GLU A 65 23.11 7.22 -27.86
CA GLU A 65 22.32 6.00 -28.05
C GLU A 65 22.72 4.87 -27.07
N GLN A 66 24.02 4.74 -26.77
CA GLN A 66 24.51 3.80 -25.77
C GLN A 66 24.06 4.18 -24.36
N ALA A 67 24.10 5.47 -24.02
CA ALA A 67 23.62 5.98 -22.74
C ALA A 67 22.11 5.76 -22.58
N GLU A 68 21.31 6.09 -23.59
CA GLU A 68 19.86 5.85 -23.59
C GLU A 68 19.54 4.36 -23.51
N ARG A 69 20.34 3.50 -24.12
CA ARG A 69 20.20 2.05 -23.97
C ARG A 69 20.45 1.61 -22.53
N SER A 70 21.50 2.11 -21.88
CA SER A 70 21.77 1.86 -20.46
C SER A 70 20.57 2.26 -19.59
N MET A 71 20.03 3.47 -19.81
CA MET A 71 18.86 3.96 -19.07
C MET A 71 17.61 3.10 -19.30
N ARG A 72 17.38 2.60 -20.52
CA ARG A 72 16.27 1.65 -20.80
C ARG A 72 16.46 0.32 -20.08
N GLU A 73 17.68 -0.18 -20.01
CA GLU A 73 18.00 -1.40 -19.27
C GLU A 73 17.77 -1.18 -17.76
N LEU A 74 18.22 -0.04 -17.20
CA LEU A 74 17.96 0.34 -15.81
C LEU A 74 16.46 0.47 -15.51
N ALA A 75 15.68 1.07 -16.41
CA ALA A 75 14.23 1.15 -16.28
C ALA A 75 13.57 -0.22 -16.20
N ALA A 76 13.94 -1.14 -17.10
CA ALA A 76 13.42 -2.51 -17.09
C ALA A 76 13.77 -3.27 -15.79
N LEU A 77 14.96 -3.02 -15.24
CA LEU A 77 15.37 -3.58 -13.94
C LEU A 77 14.53 -3.02 -12.79
N ALA A 78 14.27 -1.70 -12.76
CA ALA A 78 13.43 -1.05 -11.75
C ALA A 78 11.98 -1.55 -11.83
N GLU A 79 11.41 -1.65 -13.03
CA GLU A 79 10.06 -2.19 -13.25
C GLU A 79 9.95 -3.64 -12.76
N THR A 80 10.97 -4.47 -13.05
CA THR A 80 11.03 -5.86 -12.56
C THR A 80 11.14 -5.92 -11.04
N ALA A 81 11.74 -4.92 -10.40
CA ALA A 81 11.84 -4.79 -8.94
C ALA A 81 10.57 -4.26 -8.26
N GLY A 82 9.51 -3.95 -9.02
CA GLY A 82 8.24 -3.45 -8.48
C GLY A 82 8.14 -1.92 -8.41
N SER A 83 8.90 -1.20 -9.23
CA SER A 83 8.83 0.26 -9.33
C SER A 83 8.07 0.73 -10.59
N GLU A 84 7.49 1.93 -10.52
CA GLU A 84 6.93 2.66 -11.65
C GLU A 84 7.91 3.78 -12.05
N VAL A 85 8.51 3.68 -13.24
CA VAL A 85 9.45 4.69 -13.74
C VAL A 85 8.67 5.88 -14.31
N LEU A 86 8.74 7.03 -13.63
CA LEU A 86 8.00 8.23 -14.02
C LEU A 86 8.73 9.10 -15.03
N ASP A 87 10.05 9.20 -14.90
CA ASP A 87 10.90 10.02 -15.76
C ASP A 87 12.37 9.56 -15.69
N SER A 88 13.20 10.05 -16.61
CA SER A 88 14.63 9.81 -16.61
C SER A 88 15.42 11.04 -17.05
N ILE A 89 16.54 11.27 -16.41
CA ILE A 89 17.46 12.36 -16.72
C ILE A 89 18.86 11.80 -16.97
N VAL A 90 19.50 12.26 -18.04
CA VAL A 90 20.85 11.80 -18.40
C VAL A 90 21.71 13.00 -18.80
N GLN A 91 22.97 13.03 -18.37
CA GLN A 91 23.89 14.13 -18.70
C GLN A 91 25.27 13.65 -19.17
N ARG A 92 25.79 14.27 -20.24
CA ARG A 92 27.17 14.08 -20.68
C ARG A 92 28.13 14.88 -19.81
N LYS A 93 29.16 14.23 -19.26
CA LYS A 93 30.26 14.89 -18.53
C LYS A 93 31.56 14.14 -18.74
N ASP A 94 32.71 14.80 -18.65
CA ASP A 94 34.00 14.08 -18.70
C ASP A 94 34.16 13.15 -17.50
N HIS A 95 33.72 13.61 -16.32
CA HIS A 95 33.66 12.85 -15.08
C HIS A 95 32.41 13.25 -14.26
N PRO A 96 31.87 12.35 -13.42
CA PRO A 96 30.83 12.70 -12.45
C PRO A 96 31.27 13.85 -11.54
N ASP A 97 30.33 14.69 -11.13
CA ASP A 97 30.60 15.74 -10.15
C ASP A 97 31.01 15.14 -8.80
N PRO A 98 32.14 15.55 -8.19
CA PRO A 98 32.59 14.96 -6.94
C PRO A 98 31.65 15.24 -5.75
N SER A 99 30.81 16.29 -5.83
CA SER A 99 29.88 16.65 -4.77
C SER A 99 28.50 16.04 -4.96
N THR A 100 27.96 15.98 -6.18
CA THR A 100 26.56 15.56 -6.40
C THR A 100 26.33 14.59 -7.54
N TYR A 101 27.39 14.02 -8.12
CA TYR A 101 27.37 13.14 -9.30
C TYR A 101 26.92 13.85 -10.60
N LEU A 102 25.76 14.53 -10.61
CA LEU A 102 25.26 15.31 -11.75
C LEU A 102 25.82 16.75 -11.80
N GLY A 103 26.12 17.35 -10.64
CA GLY A 103 26.40 18.78 -10.49
C GLY A 103 25.15 19.59 -10.07
N SER A 104 25.34 20.70 -9.36
CA SER A 104 24.26 21.40 -8.64
C SER A 104 23.09 21.84 -9.50
N GLY A 105 23.33 22.42 -10.69
CA GLY A 105 22.26 22.86 -11.57
C GLY A 105 21.37 21.71 -12.06
N LYS A 106 21.98 20.56 -12.37
CA LYS A 106 21.25 19.38 -12.84
C LYS A 106 20.52 18.66 -11.72
N VAL A 107 21.04 18.71 -10.49
CA VAL A 107 20.31 18.24 -9.31
C VAL A 107 19.07 19.10 -9.04
N GLN A 108 19.14 20.41 -9.23
CA GLN A 108 17.97 21.28 -9.10
C GLN A 108 16.87 20.92 -10.11
N GLU A 109 17.25 20.65 -11.36
CA GLU A 109 16.33 20.16 -12.39
C GLU A 109 15.72 18.80 -12.01
N LEU A 110 16.54 17.86 -11.52
CA LEU A 110 16.08 16.57 -11.02
C LEU A 110 15.08 16.73 -9.86
N ARG A 111 15.34 17.65 -8.93
CA ARG A 111 14.43 17.96 -7.82
C ARG A 111 13.09 18.48 -8.31
N GLU A 112 13.08 19.33 -9.34
CA GLU A 112 11.85 19.83 -9.96
C GLU A 112 11.05 18.68 -10.59
N ILE A 113 11.72 17.75 -11.28
CA ILE A 113 11.10 16.54 -11.83
C ILE A 113 10.48 15.70 -10.72
N VAL A 114 11.23 15.39 -9.65
CA VAL A 114 10.76 14.59 -8.51
C VAL A 114 9.53 15.21 -7.86
N VAL A 115 9.53 16.53 -7.63
CA VAL A 115 8.39 17.23 -7.03
C VAL A 115 7.18 17.24 -7.97
N ALA A 116 7.39 17.48 -9.25
CA ALA A 116 6.31 17.52 -10.24
C ALA A 116 5.67 16.14 -10.47
N SER A 117 6.51 15.10 -10.56
CA SER A 117 6.08 13.72 -10.79
C SER A 117 5.59 13.02 -9.51
N LYS A 118 5.95 13.56 -8.33
CA LYS A 118 5.73 12.94 -7.02
C LYS A 118 6.40 11.56 -6.93
N ALA A 119 7.65 11.50 -7.38
CA ALA A 119 8.47 10.30 -7.20
C ALA A 119 8.86 10.12 -5.73
N ASP A 120 8.92 8.86 -5.30
CA ASP A 120 9.34 8.46 -3.97
C ASP A 120 10.86 8.30 -3.88
N THR A 121 11.46 7.81 -4.97
CA THR A 121 12.88 7.40 -5.00
C THR A 121 13.57 7.86 -6.29
N VAL A 122 14.86 8.17 -6.20
CA VAL A 122 15.74 8.41 -7.35
C VAL A 122 16.72 7.24 -7.48
N ILE A 123 16.80 6.65 -8.67
CA ILE A 123 17.76 5.58 -8.98
C ILE A 123 18.85 6.15 -9.87
N VAL A 124 20.12 5.94 -9.50
CA VAL A 124 21.28 6.46 -10.25
C VAL A 124 21.96 5.34 -11.04
N ASP A 125 22.21 5.56 -12.33
CA ASP A 125 23.00 4.69 -13.22
C ASP A 125 24.50 4.86 -12.97
N GLY A 126 24.95 4.50 -11.76
CA GLY A 126 26.34 4.58 -11.36
C GLY A 126 26.54 4.51 -9.85
N GLU A 127 27.79 4.42 -9.44
CA GLU A 127 28.16 4.37 -8.02
C GLU A 127 28.23 5.78 -7.43
N LEU A 128 27.55 5.98 -6.31
CA LEU A 128 27.65 7.18 -5.49
C LEU A 128 28.67 6.95 -4.37
N SER A 129 29.61 7.87 -4.23
CA SER A 129 30.42 7.97 -3.02
C SER A 129 29.54 8.34 -1.81
N PRO A 130 29.95 8.02 -0.57
CA PRO A 130 29.20 8.39 0.63
C PRO A 130 28.95 9.91 0.76
N GLY A 131 29.86 10.73 0.24
CA GLY A 131 29.71 12.19 0.22
C GLY A 131 28.63 12.66 -0.76
N GLN A 132 28.58 12.06 -1.96
CA GLN A 132 27.54 12.36 -2.95
C GLN A 132 26.16 11.93 -2.46
N LEU A 133 26.04 10.73 -1.88
CA LEU A 133 24.76 10.22 -1.36
C LEU A 133 24.17 11.18 -0.32
N ARG A 134 24.94 11.52 0.72
CA ARG A 134 24.51 12.48 1.75
C ARG A 134 24.12 13.83 1.16
N LYS A 135 24.91 14.31 0.20
CA LYS A 135 24.66 15.60 -0.42
C LYS A 135 23.36 15.60 -1.23
N LEU A 136 23.03 14.48 -1.88
CA LEU A 136 21.78 14.32 -2.63
C LEU A 136 20.57 14.15 -1.71
N GLU A 137 20.73 13.50 -0.55
CA GLU A 137 19.67 13.38 0.47
C GLU A 137 19.29 14.74 1.10
N ASP A 138 20.23 15.69 1.16
CA ASP A 138 20.04 17.01 1.77
C ASP A 138 19.34 18.05 0.84
N ILE A 139 19.11 17.74 -0.44
CA ILE A 139 18.64 18.69 -1.48
C ILE A 139 17.15 18.48 -1.79
#